data_AF-A0A951RKL3-F1
#
_entry.id   AF-A0A951RKL3-F1
#
_cell.length_a   1.000
_cell.length_b   1.000
_cell.length_c   1.000
_cell.angle_alpha   90.00
_cell.angle_beta   90.00
_cell.angle_gamma   90.00
#
_symmetry.space_group_name_H-M   'P 1'
#
loop_
_entity.id
_entity.type
_entity.pdbx_description
1 polymer ?
#
loop_
_entity_poly.entity_id
_entity_poly.type
_entity_poly.pdbx_seq_one_letter_code
_entity_poly.pdbx_strand_id
1 'polypeptide(L)'
;MKPEKIALPILLLAVLVTFSGCMSTYPATYDPFRIKEFPTPRHTNEIKVYFPGEKLPEKEYIQTHTFEARSMPGAPMNVQVRQIREQARDAGVDAVIIMSHGDQAEIHPYAGMLVVNNMTALGIKFKENVDYLHMYRFVDQLYAFNAEKDTFELVANLFPDFNGKVTQVEELDENAKGKFYFQNFIRRYSLDFLLGEENPNWRYKTSLTGQVTRRDYVRDRAKQIRLKLNYEPGTNKLTKVDASIYGPGTMWHDYEILIEYGPNRMVSEKKILMNGKPELIERFYYDELDRVLTSTYHQIIDGEEQPFLQTHYYYYENKDVFEQF
;
A
#
# COMPACT_ATOMS: atom_id res chain seq x y z
N MET A 1 -48.09 -29.50 33.15
CA MET A 1 -46.76 -29.46 32.50
C MET A 1 -46.54 -28.05 31.98
N LYS A 2 -45.64 -27.28 32.61
CA LYS A 2 -45.29 -25.91 32.17
C LYS A 2 -44.04 -26.03 31.28
N PRO A 3 -44.05 -25.49 30.05
CA PRO A 3 -42.86 -25.52 29.21
C PRO A 3 -41.77 -24.69 29.87
N GLU A 4 -40.64 -25.36 30.12
CA GLU A 4 -39.49 -24.84 30.84
C GLU A 4 -38.75 -23.77 30.05
N LYS A 5 -38.06 -22.93 30.82
CA LYS A 5 -37.38 -21.69 30.46
C LYS A 5 -36.09 -21.96 29.67
N ILE A 6 -36.18 -22.57 28.49
CA ILE A 6 -35.00 -22.91 27.65
C ILE A 6 -34.73 -21.84 26.57
N ALA A 7 -35.66 -20.91 26.32
CA ALA A 7 -35.52 -19.93 25.25
C ALA A 7 -34.49 -18.80 25.52
N LEU A 8 -34.22 -18.47 26.78
CA LEU A 8 -33.35 -17.35 27.15
C LEU A 8 -31.83 -17.59 26.87
N PRO A 9 -31.24 -18.76 27.19
CA PRO A 9 -29.83 -19.00 26.90
C PRO A 9 -29.52 -19.11 25.39
N ILE A 10 -30.47 -19.60 24.58
CA ILE A 10 -30.30 -19.71 23.12
C ILE A 10 -30.30 -18.31 22.47
N LEU A 11 -31.14 -17.40 22.95
CA LEU A 11 -31.17 -16.01 22.46
C LEU A 11 -29.88 -15.25 22.82
N LEU A 12 -29.33 -15.45 24.02
CA LEU A 12 -28.06 -14.85 24.44
C LEU A 12 -26.86 -15.40 23.65
N LEU A 13 -26.86 -16.69 23.30
CA LEU A 13 -25.82 -17.30 22.47
C LEU A 13 -25.89 -16.79 21.02
N ALA A 14 -27.09 -16.61 20.47
CA ALA A 14 -27.29 -16.07 19.12
C ALA A 14 -26.83 -14.61 19.00
N VAL A 15 -27.04 -13.79 20.04
CA VAL A 15 -26.56 -12.40 20.09
C VAL A 15 -25.02 -12.34 20.22
N LEU A 16 -24.40 -13.26 20.96
CA LEU A 16 -22.94 -13.33 21.07
C LEU A 16 -22.25 -13.75 19.75
N VAL A 17 -22.90 -14.58 18.93
CA VAL A 17 -22.37 -14.97 17.62
C VAL A 17 -22.51 -13.85 16.58
N THR A 18 -23.55 -13.02 16.64
CA THR A 18 -23.73 -11.91 15.68
C THR A 18 -22.82 -10.70 15.96
N PHE A 19 -22.33 -10.53 17.19
CA PHE A 19 -21.35 -9.49 17.53
C PHE A 19 -19.88 -9.88 17.27
N SER A 20 -19.64 -11.10 16.78
CA SER A 20 -18.36 -11.45 16.15
C SER A 20 -18.28 -10.78 14.77
N GLY A 21 -18.27 -9.45 14.77
CA GLY A 21 -18.34 -8.62 13.57
C GLY A 21 -17.33 -9.10 12.53
N CYS A 22 -17.84 -9.49 11.36
CA CYS A 22 -17.06 -9.95 10.23
C CYS A 22 -15.93 -8.95 9.97
N MET A 23 -14.68 -9.41 10.02
CA MET A 23 -13.58 -8.61 9.51
C MET A 23 -13.67 -8.58 8.00
N SER A 24 -13.51 -7.40 7.43
CA SER A 24 -13.41 -7.22 5.98
C SER A 24 -12.01 -7.61 5.52
N THR A 25 -11.89 -8.15 4.31
CA THR A 25 -10.61 -8.34 3.62
C THR A 25 -10.41 -7.21 2.63
N TYR A 26 -9.18 -6.73 2.49
CA TYR A 26 -8.89 -5.84 1.38
C TYR A 26 -9.07 -6.61 0.06
N PRO A 27 -9.60 -5.97 -1.00
CA PRO A 27 -9.58 -6.58 -2.33
C PRO A 27 -8.14 -6.85 -2.74
N ALA A 28 -7.94 -7.79 -3.66
CA ALA A 28 -6.64 -7.90 -4.31
C ALA A 28 -6.33 -6.55 -4.97
N THR A 29 -5.20 -5.94 -4.58
CA THR A 29 -4.68 -4.70 -5.16
C THR A 29 -4.12 -4.89 -6.58
N TYR A 30 -4.19 -6.11 -7.11
CA TYR A 30 -3.89 -6.41 -8.49
C TYR A 30 -4.95 -5.75 -9.38
N ASP A 31 -4.55 -4.68 -10.05
CA ASP A 31 -5.31 -4.13 -11.16
C ASP A 31 -5.04 -5.01 -12.40
N PRO A 32 -5.99 -5.88 -12.82
CA PRO A 32 -5.77 -6.78 -13.95
C PRO A 32 -5.56 -6.03 -15.26
N PHE A 33 -5.89 -4.75 -15.29
CA PHE A 33 -5.76 -3.88 -16.44
C PHE A 33 -4.42 -3.15 -16.47
N ARG A 34 -3.61 -3.20 -15.41
CA ARG A 34 -2.30 -2.54 -15.39
C ARG A 34 -1.24 -3.41 -16.06
N ILE A 35 -0.57 -2.85 -17.07
CA ILE A 35 0.51 -3.52 -17.82
C ILE A 35 1.86 -3.35 -17.13
N LYS A 36 2.14 -2.14 -16.62
CA LYS A 36 3.42 -1.78 -16.00
C LYS A 36 3.17 -1.17 -14.63
N GLU A 37 3.97 -1.55 -13.65
CA GLU A 37 4.01 -0.88 -12.34
C GLU A 37 4.68 0.49 -12.51
N PHE A 38 3.88 1.48 -12.92
CA PHE A 38 4.28 2.89 -13.00
C PHE A 38 3.20 3.73 -12.31
N PRO A 39 3.56 4.74 -11.50
CA PRO A 39 2.58 5.53 -10.79
C PRO A 39 1.88 6.45 -11.77
N THR A 40 0.56 6.37 -11.83
CA THR A 40 -0.27 7.27 -12.65
C THR A 40 -1.31 7.93 -11.75
N PRO A 41 -0.95 9.04 -11.06
CA PRO A 41 -1.89 9.76 -10.22
C PRO A 41 -3.11 10.21 -11.02
N ARG A 42 -4.29 10.09 -10.41
CA ARG A 42 -5.55 10.57 -10.98
C ARG A 42 -5.46 12.06 -11.29
N HIS A 43 -6.08 12.48 -12.39
CA HIS A 43 -6.17 13.89 -12.77
C HIS A 43 -7.50 14.20 -13.43
N THR A 44 -7.79 15.50 -13.59
CA THR A 44 -9.01 15.99 -14.24
C THR A 44 -8.80 16.42 -15.69
N ASN A 45 -7.56 16.33 -16.20
CA ASN A 45 -7.22 16.68 -17.58
C ASN A 45 -8.04 15.88 -18.61
N GLU A 46 -8.20 16.45 -19.80
CA GLU A 46 -8.86 15.77 -20.91
C GLU A 46 -8.04 14.57 -21.39
N ILE A 47 -8.72 13.43 -21.57
CA ILE A 47 -8.12 12.21 -22.10
C ILE A 47 -8.19 12.24 -23.64
N LYS A 48 -7.02 12.31 -24.28
CA LYS A 48 -6.93 12.22 -25.74
C LYS A 48 -7.25 10.78 -26.18
N VAL A 49 -8.00 10.64 -27.27
CA VAL A 49 -8.39 9.34 -27.82
C VAL A 49 -7.84 9.26 -29.24
N TYR A 50 -7.05 8.23 -29.51
CA TYR A 50 -6.54 7.92 -30.85
C TYR A 50 -7.28 6.70 -31.40
N PHE A 51 -7.93 6.85 -32.54
CA PHE A 51 -8.65 5.77 -33.22
C PHE A 51 -7.73 4.98 -34.17
N PRO A 52 -8.08 3.73 -34.51
CA PRO A 52 -7.31 2.95 -35.49
C PRO A 52 -7.23 3.70 -36.83
N GLY A 53 -6.02 3.84 -37.36
CA GLY A 53 -5.75 4.56 -38.61
C GLY A 53 -5.41 6.04 -38.44
N GLU A 54 -5.59 6.61 -37.25
CA GLU A 54 -5.06 7.94 -36.94
C GLU A 54 -3.54 7.90 -36.71
N LYS A 55 -2.87 9.03 -36.92
CA LYS A 55 -1.46 9.16 -36.60
C LYS A 55 -1.28 9.08 -35.09
N LEU A 56 -0.51 8.10 -34.63
CA LEU A 56 -0.13 7.95 -33.22
C LEU A 56 0.64 9.18 -32.73
N PRO A 57 0.63 9.45 -31.41
CA PRO A 57 1.39 10.55 -30.85
C PRO A 57 2.89 10.38 -31.13
N GLU A 58 3.55 11.44 -31.60
CA GLU A 58 5.00 11.46 -31.83
C GLU A 58 5.79 11.58 -30.51
N LYS A 59 5.13 12.00 -29.44
CA LYS A 59 5.75 12.20 -28.13
C LYS A 59 6.05 10.85 -27.47
N GLU A 60 7.16 10.76 -26.74
CA GLU A 60 7.48 9.56 -25.97
C GLU A 60 6.46 9.33 -24.85
N TYR A 61 6.06 8.07 -24.67
CA TYR A 61 5.05 7.68 -23.70
C TYR A 61 5.35 6.32 -23.07
N ILE A 62 4.77 6.11 -21.89
CA ILE A 62 4.79 4.86 -21.15
C ILE A 62 3.44 4.19 -21.32
N GLN A 63 3.43 2.91 -21.68
CA GLN A 63 2.23 2.08 -21.70
C GLN A 63 1.92 1.62 -20.28
N THR A 64 0.72 1.91 -19.78
CA THR A 64 0.42 1.72 -18.35
C THR A 64 -0.76 0.80 -18.10
N HIS A 65 -1.84 0.93 -18.86
CA HIS A 65 -3.09 0.20 -18.62
C HIS A 65 -3.74 -0.29 -19.92
N THR A 66 -4.60 -1.29 -19.85
CA THR A 66 -5.53 -1.69 -20.90
C THR A 66 -6.96 -1.48 -20.41
N PHE A 67 -7.80 -0.80 -21.18
CA PHE A 67 -9.19 -0.57 -20.80
C PHE A 67 -10.12 -1.41 -21.66
N GLU A 68 -11.27 -1.76 -21.09
CA GLU A 68 -12.32 -2.48 -21.77
C GLU A 68 -13.67 -1.80 -21.50
N ALA A 69 -14.43 -1.55 -22.57
CA ALA A 69 -15.77 -0.99 -22.49
C ALA A 69 -16.76 -1.86 -23.26
N ARG A 70 -17.83 -2.25 -22.57
CA ARG A 70 -18.87 -3.14 -23.10
C ARG A 70 -20.19 -2.39 -23.21
N SER A 71 -20.90 -2.62 -24.31
CA SER A 71 -22.22 -2.07 -24.53
C SER A 71 -23.14 -3.10 -25.20
N MET A 72 -24.45 -2.86 -25.11
CA MET A 72 -25.43 -3.68 -25.82
C MET A 72 -25.29 -3.52 -27.35
N PRO A 73 -25.67 -4.52 -28.15
CA PRO A 73 -25.71 -4.39 -29.60
C PRO A 73 -26.47 -3.15 -30.05
N GLY A 74 -25.93 -2.44 -31.04
CA GLY A 74 -26.52 -1.21 -31.57
C GLY A 74 -26.32 0.04 -30.70
N ALA A 75 -25.66 -0.08 -29.53
CA ALA A 75 -25.27 1.09 -28.76
C ALA A 75 -24.26 1.95 -29.55
N PRO A 76 -24.42 3.30 -29.55
CA PRO A 76 -23.47 4.18 -30.22
C PRO A 76 -22.04 4.08 -29.65
N MET A 77 -21.04 4.07 -30.55
CA MET A 77 -19.61 3.96 -30.20
C MET A 77 -19.15 5.02 -29.18
N ASN A 78 -19.73 6.22 -29.21
CA ASN A 78 -19.40 7.29 -28.27
C ASN A 78 -19.71 6.95 -26.80
N VAL A 79 -20.61 6.00 -26.54
CA VAL A 79 -20.90 5.50 -25.19
C VAL A 79 -19.70 4.74 -24.64
N GLN A 80 -19.12 3.83 -25.42
CA GLN A 80 -17.92 3.09 -25.04
C GLN A 80 -16.71 4.01 -24.92
N VAL A 81 -16.54 4.95 -25.86
CA VAL A 81 -15.46 5.96 -25.77
C VAL A 81 -15.57 6.77 -24.48
N ARG A 82 -16.79 7.15 -24.06
CA ARG A 82 -16.99 7.85 -22.78
C ARG A 82 -16.60 6.97 -21.59
N GLN A 83 -17.01 5.70 -21.57
CA GLN A 83 -16.62 4.76 -20.52
C GLN A 83 -15.10 4.59 -20.43
N ILE A 84 -14.42 4.42 -21.58
CA ILE A 84 -12.95 4.32 -21.62
C ILE A 84 -12.31 5.60 -21.10
N ARG A 85 -12.81 6.78 -21.47
CA ARG A 85 -12.29 8.06 -20.95
C ARG A 85 -12.45 8.18 -19.44
N GLU A 86 -13.57 7.73 -18.88
CA GLU A 86 -13.80 7.72 -17.44
C GLU A 86 -12.81 6.77 -16.73
N GLN A 87 -12.68 5.53 -17.21
CA GLN A 87 -11.69 4.57 -16.69
C GLN A 87 -10.25 5.11 -16.79
N ALA A 88 -9.90 5.69 -17.93
CA ALA A 88 -8.59 6.28 -18.18
C ALA A 88 -8.27 7.45 -17.24
N ARG A 89 -9.27 8.31 -16.99
CA ARG A 89 -9.12 9.42 -16.03
C ARG A 89 -8.89 8.91 -14.62
N ASP A 90 -9.65 7.90 -14.20
CA ASP A 90 -9.52 7.28 -12.88
C ASP A 90 -8.21 6.47 -12.72
N ALA A 91 -7.61 6.06 -13.83
CA ALA A 91 -6.30 5.44 -13.89
C ALA A 91 -5.16 6.47 -14.04
N GLY A 92 -5.44 7.75 -14.27
CA GLY A 92 -4.42 8.80 -14.36
C GLY A 92 -3.58 8.81 -15.64
N VAL A 93 -4.10 8.24 -16.74
CA VAL A 93 -3.42 8.23 -18.05
C VAL A 93 -3.75 9.49 -18.85
N ASP A 94 -2.85 9.91 -19.74
CA ASP A 94 -3.05 11.16 -20.51
C ASP A 94 -3.84 10.93 -21.80
N ALA A 95 -3.73 9.72 -22.35
CA ALA A 95 -4.38 9.35 -23.58
C ALA A 95 -4.67 7.85 -23.64
N VAL A 96 -5.57 7.49 -24.56
CA VAL A 96 -5.88 6.11 -24.90
C VAL A 96 -5.76 5.90 -26.40
N ILE A 97 -5.23 4.73 -26.79
CA ILE A 97 -5.18 4.27 -28.17
C ILE A 97 -6.18 3.13 -28.30
N ILE A 98 -7.24 3.31 -29.08
CA ILE A 98 -8.23 2.26 -29.31
C ILE A 98 -7.57 1.14 -30.12
N MET A 99 -7.56 -0.06 -29.56
CA MET A 99 -6.90 -1.23 -30.18
C MET A 99 -7.89 -2.04 -31.01
N SER A 100 -9.10 -2.26 -30.49
CA SER A 100 -10.15 -2.99 -31.18
C SER A 100 -11.53 -2.48 -30.79
N HIS A 101 -12.46 -2.61 -31.73
CA HIS A 101 -13.90 -2.39 -31.53
C HIS A 101 -14.65 -3.39 -32.39
N GLY A 102 -15.54 -4.16 -31.79
CA GLY A 102 -16.31 -5.16 -32.52
C GLY A 102 -17.27 -5.95 -31.65
N ASP A 103 -18.11 -6.72 -32.33
CA ASP A 103 -19.08 -7.59 -31.67
C ASP A 103 -18.41 -8.87 -31.17
N GLN A 104 -18.71 -9.24 -29.92
CA GLN A 104 -18.23 -10.44 -29.27
C GLN A 104 -19.43 -11.23 -28.74
N ALA A 105 -19.51 -12.52 -29.07
CA ALA A 105 -20.51 -13.41 -28.51
C ALA A 105 -20.08 -13.88 -27.12
N GLU A 106 -20.92 -13.64 -26.11
CA GLU A 106 -20.69 -14.04 -24.72
C GLU A 106 -21.83 -14.96 -24.24
N ILE A 107 -21.50 -15.95 -23.41
CA ILE A 107 -22.50 -16.84 -22.80
C ILE A 107 -22.86 -16.28 -21.43
N HIS A 108 -24.08 -15.78 -21.29
CA HIS A 108 -24.60 -15.28 -20.02
C HIS A 108 -25.36 -16.38 -19.26
N PRO A 109 -25.12 -16.61 -17.95
CA PRO A 109 -25.67 -17.74 -17.20
C PRO A 109 -27.20 -17.85 -17.23
N TYR A 110 -27.89 -16.73 -17.41
CA TYR A 110 -29.36 -16.64 -17.38
C TYR A 110 -30.01 -16.25 -18.71
N ALA A 111 -29.22 -15.87 -19.72
CA ALA A 111 -29.74 -15.33 -20.99
C ALA A 111 -29.24 -16.08 -22.24
N GLY A 112 -28.41 -17.11 -22.08
CA GLY A 112 -27.83 -17.83 -23.21
C GLY A 112 -26.74 -17.01 -23.92
N MET A 113 -26.56 -17.22 -25.22
CA MET A 113 -25.59 -16.47 -26.01
C MET A 113 -26.12 -15.06 -26.29
N LEU A 114 -25.40 -14.05 -25.82
CA LEU A 114 -25.67 -12.65 -26.05
C LEU A 114 -24.51 -12.05 -26.83
N VAL A 115 -24.80 -11.33 -27.90
CA VAL A 115 -23.78 -10.51 -28.59
C VAL A 115 -23.61 -9.24 -27.77
N VAL A 116 -22.39 -8.89 -27.41
CA VAL A 116 -22.04 -7.60 -26.82
C VAL A 116 -21.09 -6.87 -27.77
N ASN A 117 -21.16 -5.55 -27.81
CA ASN A 117 -20.13 -4.78 -28.48
C ASN A 117 -19.03 -4.49 -27.46
N ASN A 118 -17.79 -4.83 -27.81
CA ASN A 118 -16.61 -4.65 -26.98
C ASN A 118 -15.62 -3.68 -27.63
N MET A 119 -15.08 -2.78 -26.83
CA MET A 119 -14.01 -1.86 -27.21
C MET A 119 -12.85 -2.00 -26.24
N THR A 120 -11.65 -2.25 -26.78
CA THR A 120 -10.43 -2.29 -25.99
C THR A 120 -9.51 -1.13 -26.33
N ALA A 121 -8.80 -0.62 -25.34
CA ALA A 121 -7.86 0.48 -25.53
C ALA A 121 -6.61 0.33 -24.69
N LEU A 122 -5.52 0.93 -25.14
CA LEU A 122 -4.24 1.03 -24.44
C LEU A 122 -4.10 2.43 -23.83
N GLY A 123 -3.98 2.50 -22.51
CA GLY A 123 -3.69 3.71 -21.75
C GLY A 123 -2.21 4.07 -21.79
N ILE A 124 -1.91 5.33 -22.11
CA ILE A 124 -0.55 5.86 -22.18
C ILE A 124 -0.38 7.10 -21.31
N LYS A 125 0.79 7.22 -20.70
CA LYS A 125 1.23 8.43 -19.98
C LYS A 125 2.37 9.08 -20.77
N PHE A 126 2.26 10.35 -21.13
CA PHE A 126 3.34 11.04 -21.82
C PHE A 126 4.46 11.35 -20.83
N LYS A 127 5.72 11.06 -21.22
CA LYS A 127 6.87 11.28 -20.33
C LYS A 127 7.02 12.74 -19.91
N GLU A 128 6.74 13.68 -20.82
CA GLU A 128 6.74 15.12 -20.54
C GLU A 128 5.73 15.57 -19.46
N ASN A 129 4.68 14.78 -19.20
CA ASN A 129 3.66 15.09 -18.20
C ASN A 129 3.94 14.40 -16.85
N VAL A 130 5.09 13.75 -16.70
CA VAL A 130 5.51 13.15 -15.44
C VAL A 130 6.38 14.15 -14.69
N ASP A 131 5.72 15.02 -13.93
CA ASP A 131 6.36 16.00 -13.07
C ASP A 131 6.42 15.57 -11.60
N TYR A 132 5.82 14.43 -11.26
CA TYR A 132 5.63 13.93 -9.89
C TYR A 132 6.57 12.79 -9.49
N LEU A 133 7.45 12.32 -10.39
CA LEU A 133 8.29 11.14 -10.12
C LEU A 133 9.20 11.36 -8.89
N HIS A 134 9.63 12.61 -8.68
CA HIS A 134 10.41 13.02 -7.51
C HIS A 134 9.73 12.83 -6.15
N MET A 135 8.45 12.50 -6.10
CA MET A 135 7.75 12.14 -4.86
C MET A 135 7.92 10.66 -4.50
N TYR A 136 8.46 9.85 -5.40
CA TYR A 136 8.63 8.41 -5.23
C TYR A 136 10.08 8.08 -4.88
N ARG A 137 10.25 7.10 -4.00
CA ARG A 137 11.57 6.62 -3.57
C ARG A 137 12.19 5.75 -4.65
N PHE A 138 13.43 6.04 -5.00
CA PHE A 138 14.24 5.27 -5.93
C PHE A 138 15.01 4.17 -5.20
N VAL A 139 15.73 4.53 -4.15
CA VAL A 139 16.50 3.61 -3.31
C VAL A 139 16.60 4.15 -1.90
N ASP A 140 16.50 3.28 -0.90
CA ASP A 140 16.86 3.61 0.47
C ASP A 140 18.20 2.96 0.81
N GLN A 141 19.12 3.73 1.36
CA GLN A 141 20.41 3.23 1.83
C GLN A 141 20.33 2.98 3.33
N LEU A 142 20.54 1.73 3.71
CA LEU A 142 20.52 1.28 5.10
C LEU A 142 21.94 1.21 5.67
N TYR A 143 22.18 1.96 6.74
CA TYR A 143 23.41 1.99 7.48
C TYR A 143 23.24 1.37 8.87
N ALA A 144 24.25 0.63 9.32
CA ALA A 144 24.33 0.10 10.68
C ALA A 144 25.45 0.79 11.47
N PHE A 145 25.21 1.04 12.74
CA PHE A 145 26.20 1.66 13.61
C PHE A 145 27.33 0.66 13.96
N ASN A 146 28.57 1.07 13.76
CA ASN A 146 29.77 0.34 14.14
C ASN A 146 30.37 0.99 15.40
N ALA A 147 30.15 0.35 16.55
CA ALA A 147 30.60 0.86 17.85
C ALA A 147 32.14 0.94 18.01
N GLU A 148 32.90 0.11 17.28
CA GLU A 148 34.38 0.15 17.35
C GLU A 148 34.93 1.38 16.64
N LYS A 149 34.26 1.82 15.57
CA LYS A 149 34.66 2.98 14.76
C LYS A 149 33.92 4.27 15.12
N ASP A 150 32.85 4.17 15.90
CA ASP A 150 31.92 5.27 16.18
C ASP A 150 31.35 5.91 14.90
N THR A 151 30.99 5.07 13.92
CA THR A 151 30.50 5.51 12.61
C THR A 151 29.38 4.61 12.07
N PHE A 152 28.57 5.14 11.16
CA PHE A 152 27.60 4.35 10.39
C PHE A 152 28.23 3.76 9.12
N GLU A 153 28.04 2.47 8.89
CA GLU A 153 28.52 1.75 7.71
C GLU A 153 27.34 1.27 6.86
N LEU A 154 27.42 1.48 5.54
CA LEU A 154 26.39 1.06 4.59
C LEU A 154 26.33 -0.47 4.53
N VAL A 155 25.17 -1.05 4.82
CA VAL A 155 24.99 -2.52 4.86
C VAL A 155 24.05 -3.04 3.77
N ALA A 156 23.13 -2.22 3.24
CA ALA A 156 22.27 -2.62 2.14
C ALA A 156 21.67 -1.43 1.37
N ASN A 157 21.32 -1.70 0.11
CA ASN A 157 20.38 -0.88 -0.65
C ASN A 157 18.99 -1.55 -0.65
N LEU A 158 17.96 -0.79 -0.35
CA LEU A 158 16.56 -1.22 -0.34
C LEU A 158 15.87 -0.58 -1.54
N PHE A 159 15.26 -1.39 -2.41
CA PHE A 159 14.55 -0.90 -3.59
C PHE A 159 13.03 -1.00 -3.37
N PRO A 160 12.36 0.13 -3.03
CA PRO A 160 10.92 0.18 -2.91
C PRO A 160 10.23 0.21 -4.28
N ASP A 161 9.02 -0.35 -4.34
CA ASP A 161 8.08 -0.06 -5.42
C ASP A 161 7.46 1.34 -5.24
N PHE A 162 6.61 1.73 -6.19
CA PHE A 162 5.92 3.02 -6.15
C PHE A 162 4.87 3.14 -5.04
N ASN A 163 4.56 2.06 -4.31
CA ASN A 163 3.73 2.08 -3.11
C ASN A 163 4.59 2.15 -1.83
N GLY A 164 5.91 2.28 -1.95
CA GLY A 164 6.85 2.32 -0.82
C GLY A 164 7.19 0.96 -0.23
N LYS A 165 6.74 -0.14 -0.84
CA LYS A 165 7.06 -1.48 -0.37
C LYS A 165 8.41 -1.90 -0.93
N VAL A 166 9.38 -2.17 -0.05
CA VAL A 166 10.67 -2.75 -0.44
C VAL A 166 10.47 -4.13 -1.06
N THR A 167 10.76 -4.27 -2.35
CA THR A 167 10.62 -5.51 -3.13
C THR A 167 11.96 -6.24 -3.25
N GLN A 168 13.07 -5.50 -3.23
CA GLN A 168 14.43 -6.04 -3.31
C GLN A 168 15.32 -5.43 -2.23
N VAL A 169 16.18 -6.28 -1.66
CA VAL A 169 17.25 -5.90 -0.73
C VAL A 169 18.56 -6.38 -1.34
N GLU A 170 19.43 -5.44 -1.70
CA GLU A 170 20.78 -5.71 -2.16
C GLU A 170 21.72 -5.63 -0.95
N GLU A 171 22.25 -6.79 -0.55
CA GLU A 171 23.26 -6.87 0.52
C GLU A 171 24.59 -6.33 0.04
N LEU A 172 25.21 -5.48 0.85
CA LEU A 172 26.54 -4.94 0.58
C LEU A 172 27.61 -5.54 1.50
N ASP A 173 27.20 -6.36 2.48
CA ASP A 173 28.09 -7.15 3.32
C ASP A 173 27.93 -8.66 3.09
N GLU A 174 28.99 -9.42 3.38
CA GLU A 174 29.01 -10.88 3.21
C GLU A 174 28.10 -11.61 4.22
N ASN A 175 27.70 -10.93 5.30
CA ASN A 175 26.96 -11.53 6.41
C ASN A 175 25.44 -11.37 6.29
N ALA A 176 24.96 -10.73 5.22
CA ALA A 176 23.56 -10.40 4.99
C ALA A 176 22.90 -9.64 6.17
N LYS A 177 23.66 -8.73 6.81
CA LYS A 177 23.12 -7.98 7.95
C LYS A 177 22.01 -7.03 7.51
N GLY A 178 22.04 -6.52 6.28
CA GLY A 178 21.06 -5.60 5.74
C GLY A 178 19.64 -6.15 5.80
N LYS A 179 19.39 -7.33 5.23
CA LYS A 179 18.08 -8.00 5.30
C LYS A 179 17.69 -8.37 6.71
N PHE A 180 18.64 -8.78 7.56
CA PHE A 180 18.33 -9.04 8.96
C PHE A 180 17.80 -7.77 9.65
N TYR A 181 18.50 -6.64 9.52
CA TYR A 181 18.08 -5.37 10.09
C TYR A 181 16.76 -4.89 9.51
N PHE A 182 16.64 -4.91 8.18
CA PHE A 182 15.41 -4.52 7.50
C PHE A 182 14.21 -5.33 7.97
N GLN A 183 14.30 -6.66 8.03
CA GLN A 183 13.17 -7.50 8.41
C GLN A 183 12.79 -7.38 9.89
N ASN A 184 13.78 -7.32 10.79
CA ASN A 184 13.54 -7.43 12.23
C ASN A 184 13.32 -6.09 12.92
N PHE A 185 13.89 -5.00 12.40
CA PHE A 185 13.88 -3.69 13.07
C PHE A 185 13.23 -2.58 12.24
N ILE A 186 13.20 -2.68 10.91
CA ILE A 186 12.59 -1.63 10.06
C ILE A 186 11.19 -2.06 9.64
N ARG A 187 11.07 -3.06 8.78
CA ARG A 187 9.80 -3.54 8.21
C ARG A 187 8.82 -3.93 9.29
N ARG A 188 9.27 -4.66 10.32
CA ARG A 188 8.43 -5.14 11.43
C ARG A 188 7.67 -4.01 12.14
N TYR A 189 8.27 -2.82 12.24
CA TYR A 189 7.71 -1.67 12.93
C TYR A 189 7.34 -0.51 11.98
N SER A 190 7.44 -0.70 10.67
CA SER A 190 7.10 0.32 9.68
C SER A 190 5.59 0.51 9.59
N LEU A 191 5.15 1.77 9.53
CA LEU A 191 3.75 2.07 9.33
C LEU A 191 3.30 1.69 7.91
N ASP A 192 4.21 1.71 6.93
CA ASP A 192 3.94 1.23 5.56
C ASP A 192 3.54 -0.25 5.55
N PHE A 193 4.27 -1.13 6.25
CA PHE A 193 3.88 -2.54 6.35
C PHE A 193 2.61 -2.73 7.19
N LEU A 194 2.53 -2.08 8.35
CA LEU A 194 1.47 -2.33 9.32
C LEU A 194 0.12 -1.71 8.91
N LEU A 195 0.15 -0.57 8.22
CA LEU A 195 -1.00 0.25 7.89
C LEU A 195 -1.12 0.56 6.39
N GLY A 196 -0.02 0.70 5.67
CA GLY A 196 -0.03 1.03 4.23
C GLY A 196 -0.31 -0.15 3.31
N GLU A 197 0.16 -1.36 3.64
CA GLU A 197 -0.06 -2.53 2.80
C GLU A 197 -1.53 -2.97 2.81
N GLU A 198 -2.25 -2.78 1.71
CA GLU A 198 -3.63 -3.24 1.53
C GLU A 198 -3.67 -4.44 0.57
N ASN A 199 -3.55 -5.65 1.12
CA ASN A 199 -3.62 -6.88 0.33
C ASN A 199 -4.52 -7.91 1.02
N PRO A 200 -4.92 -9.00 0.33
CA PRO A 200 -5.86 -9.98 0.88
C PRO A 200 -5.42 -10.70 2.16
N ASN A 201 -4.12 -10.64 2.51
CA ASN A 201 -3.61 -11.19 3.76
C ASN A 201 -3.96 -10.27 4.95
N TRP A 202 -4.19 -8.98 4.70
CA TRP A 202 -4.70 -8.06 5.71
C TRP A 202 -6.22 -8.10 5.76
N ARG A 203 -6.73 -8.28 6.99
CA ARG A 203 -8.14 -8.10 7.33
C ARG A 203 -8.27 -6.91 8.23
N TYR A 204 -9.39 -6.19 8.16
CA TYR A 204 -9.61 -5.01 8.98
C TYR A 204 -11.01 -4.98 9.58
N LYS A 205 -11.15 -4.19 10.63
CA LYS A 205 -12.43 -3.83 11.24
C LYS A 205 -12.49 -2.32 11.40
N THR A 206 -13.61 -1.73 11.01
CA THR A 206 -13.85 -0.30 11.17
C THR A 206 -14.72 0.01 12.38
N SER A 207 -14.59 1.22 12.92
CA SER A 207 -15.54 1.84 13.84
C SER A 207 -16.80 2.29 13.09
N LEU A 208 -17.80 2.77 13.84
CA LEU A 208 -18.99 3.44 13.28
C LEU A 208 -18.65 4.71 12.50
N THR A 209 -17.51 5.34 12.80
CA THR A 209 -16.99 6.53 12.11
C THR A 209 -16.19 6.18 10.84
N GLY A 210 -16.09 4.89 10.48
CA GLY A 210 -15.37 4.42 9.30
C GLY A 210 -13.87 4.23 9.50
N GLN A 211 -13.32 4.55 10.67
CA GLN A 211 -11.89 4.41 10.96
C GLN A 211 -11.52 2.95 11.18
N VAL A 212 -10.40 2.50 10.62
CA VAL A 212 -9.87 1.16 10.91
C VAL A 212 -9.41 1.12 12.37
N THR A 213 -10.00 0.29 13.21
CA THR A 213 -9.65 0.16 14.64
C THR A 213 -8.82 -1.09 14.93
N ARG A 214 -8.84 -2.05 14.00
CA ARG A 214 -8.11 -3.30 14.11
C ARG A 214 -7.72 -3.83 12.74
N ARG A 215 -6.52 -4.40 12.67
CA ARG A 215 -6.05 -5.17 11.51
C ARG A 215 -5.50 -6.52 11.95
N ASP A 216 -5.77 -7.56 11.17
CA ASP A 216 -5.20 -8.89 11.36
C ASP A 216 -4.47 -9.31 10.09
N TYR A 217 -3.17 -9.62 10.19
CA TYR A 217 -2.41 -10.22 9.09
C TYR A 217 -2.53 -11.74 9.16
N VAL A 218 -3.04 -12.33 8.10
CA VAL A 218 -3.31 -13.77 7.97
C VAL A 218 -2.54 -14.31 6.77
N ARG A 219 -1.68 -15.29 7.02
CA ARG A 219 -0.92 -16.00 5.99
C ARG A 219 -1.12 -17.50 6.17
N ASP A 220 -1.30 -18.23 5.08
CA ASP A 220 -1.52 -19.69 5.11
C ASP A 220 -2.68 -20.10 6.04
N ARG A 221 -3.74 -19.28 6.04
CA ARG A 221 -4.93 -19.39 6.91
C ARG A 221 -4.66 -19.26 8.42
N ALA A 222 -3.43 -18.96 8.82
CA ALA A 222 -3.04 -18.69 10.20
C ALA A 222 -2.86 -17.19 10.44
N LYS A 223 -3.36 -16.71 11.58
CA LYS A 223 -3.11 -15.34 12.04
C LYS A 223 -1.65 -15.23 12.47
N GLN A 224 -0.96 -14.23 11.94
CA GLN A 224 0.46 -13.97 12.23
C GLN A 224 0.62 -12.67 13.04
N ILE A 225 -0.19 -11.65 12.75
CA ILE A 225 -0.14 -10.35 13.43
C ILE A 225 -1.56 -9.89 13.74
N ARG A 226 -1.76 -9.29 14.90
CA ARG A 226 -2.96 -8.51 15.24
C ARG A 226 -2.54 -7.12 15.68
N LEU A 227 -3.15 -6.11 15.08
CA LEU A 227 -2.97 -4.70 15.43
C LEU A 227 -4.26 -4.15 16.01
N LYS A 228 -4.17 -3.39 17.11
CA LYS A 228 -5.22 -2.48 17.56
C LYS A 228 -4.72 -1.05 17.35
N LEU A 229 -5.54 -0.24 16.71
CA LEU A 229 -5.20 1.12 16.31
C LEU A 229 -5.94 2.09 17.24
N ASN A 230 -5.19 2.90 17.97
CA ASN A 230 -5.72 3.84 18.95
C ASN A 230 -5.55 5.27 18.45
N TYR A 231 -6.67 5.97 18.36
CA TYR A 231 -6.73 7.33 17.85
C TYR A 231 -7.03 8.31 18.97
N GLU A 232 -6.44 9.50 18.89
CA GLU A 232 -6.75 10.61 19.78
C GLU A 232 -8.18 11.13 19.52
N PRO A 233 -9.03 11.24 20.56
CA PRO A 233 -10.37 11.81 20.42
C PRO A 233 -10.34 13.24 19.89
N GLY A 234 -11.22 13.56 18.94
CA GLY A 234 -11.37 14.91 18.39
C GLY A 234 -10.44 15.23 17.22
N THR A 235 -9.18 14.75 17.24
CA THR A 235 -8.23 14.97 16.14
C THR A 235 -8.17 13.79 15.16
N ASN A 236 -8.62 12.61 15.57
CA ASN A 236 -8.55 11.37 14.78
C ASN A 236 -7.11 10.98 14.39
N LYS A 237 -6.09 11.49 15.08
CA LYS A 237 -4.69 11.14 14.86
C LYS A 237 -4.37 9.79 15.49
N LEU A 238 -3.66 8.93 14.78
CA LEU A 238 -3.22 7.63 15.30
C LEU A 238 -2.04 7.84 16.27
N THR A 239 -2.25 7.64 17.56
CA THR A 239 -1.21 7.89 18.58
C THR A 239 -0.55 6.62 19.10
N LYS A 240 -1.22 5.48 18.96
CA LYS A 240 -0.68 4.19 19.46
C LYS A 240 -1.16 3.00 18.63
N VAL A 241 -0.24 2.08 18.37
CA VAL A 241 -0.52 0.75 17.80
C VAL A 241 -0.14 -0.33 18.80
N ASP A 242 -1.11 -1.14 19.24
CA ASP A 242 -0.83 -2.36 20.00
C ASP A 242 -0.71 -3.53 19.03
N ALA A 243 0.41 -4.24 19.03
CA ALA A 243 0.68 -5.32 18.11
C ALA A 243 1.01 -6.63 18.83
N SER A 244 0.27 -7.69 18.47
CA SER A 244 0.53 -9.05 18.91
C SER A 244 1.01 -9.90 17.74
N ILE A 245 2.16 -10.55 17.88
CA ILE A 245 2.70 -11.50 16.93
C ILE A 245 2.41 -12.92 17.40
N TYR A 246 1.95 -13.75 16.46
CA TYR A 246 1.62 -15.15 16.67
C TYR A 246 2.55 -16.02 15.83
N GLY A 247 3.02 -17.12 16.40
CA GLY A 247 3.51 -18.26 15.64
C GLY A 247 2.48 -19.38 15.57
N PRO A 248 2.90 -20.61 15.20
CA PRO A 248 2.01 -21.75 15.06
C PRO A 248 1.27 -22.07 16.36
N GLY A 249 0.02 -21.57 16.47
CA GLY A 249 -0.88 -21.84 17.59
C GLY A 249 -0.60 -21.06 18.88
N THR A 250 0.43 -20.22 18.97
CA THR A 250 0.77 -19.46 20.19
C THR A 250 1.14 -18.01 19.90
N MET A 251 0.86 -17.11 20.84
CA MET A 251 1.35 -15.73 20.82
C MET A 251 2.82 -15.72 21.24
N TRP A 252 3.69 -15.12 20.41
CA TRP A 252 5.13 -15.08 20.63
C TRP A 252 5.59 -13.79 21.30
N HIS A 253 5.06 -12.64 20.85
CA HIS A 253 5.51 -11.32 21.30
C HIS A 253 4.39 -10.28 21.23
N ASP A 254 4.37 -9.37 22.20
CA ASP A 254 3.51 -8.17 22.20
C ASP A 254 4.39 -6.91 22.26
N TYR A 255 4.16 -5.97 21.35
CA TYR A 255 4.79 -4.64 21.39
C TYR A 255 3.77 -3.53 21.20
N GLU A 256 4.15 -2.34 21.64
CA GLU A 256 3.42 -1.11 21.41
C GLU A 256 4.27 -0.17 20.56
N ILE A 257 3.65 0.55 19.63
CA ILE A 257 4.28 1.67 18.93
C ILE A 257 3.55 2.93 19.34
N LEU A 258 4.24 3.82 20.05
CA LEU A 258 3.77 5.18 20.31
C LEU A 258 4.22 6.08 19.16
N ILE A 259 3.32 6.92 18.65
CA ILE A 259 3.56 7.76 17.47
C ILE A 259 3.41 9.22 17.88
N GLU A 260 4.47 9.99 17.67
CA GLU A 260 4.48 11.43 17.87
C GLU A 260 4.51 12.16 16.53
N TYR A 261 3.83 13.31 16.49
CA TYR A 261 3.72 14.12 15.28
C TYR A 261 4.38 15.48 15.47
N GLY A 262 5.13 15.91 14.46
CA GLY A 262 5.69 17.25 14.38
C GLY A 262 4.68 18.34 14.01
N PRO A 263 5.14 19.59 13.85
CA PRO A 263 4.29 20.75 13.54
C PRO A 263 3.45 20.58 12.25
N ASN A 264 4.02 19.95 11.22
CA ASN A 264 3.36 19.72 9.94
C ASN A 264 2.40 18.51 9.94
N ARG A 265 2.08 17.94 11.11
CA ARG A 265 1.31 16.69 11.28
C ARG A 265 1.96 15.45 10.64
N MET A 266 3.25 15.54 10.33
CA MET A 266 4.07 14.39 9.94
C MET A 266 4.58 13.65 11.17
N VAL A 267 4.86 12.35 11.03
CA VAL A 267 5.39 11.53 12.13
C VAL A 267 6.81 11.97 12.44
N SER A 268 7.06 12.52 13.62
CA SER A 268 8.41 12.95 14.02
C SER A 268 9.18 11.84 14.75
N GLU A 269 8.49 11.03 15.54
CA GLU A 269 9.08 9.95 16.34
C GLU A 269 8.13 8.76 16.43
N LYS A 270 8.70 7.55 16.43
CA LYS A 270 8.05 6.33 16.88
C LYS A 270 8.86 5.72 18.02
N LYS A 271 8.19 5.38 19.11
CA LYS A 271 8.76 4.67 20.26
C LYS A 271 8.18 3.28 20.33
N ILE A 272 9.03 2.26 20.21
CA ILE A 272 8.64 0.86 20.26
C ILE A 272 8.89 0.34 21.67
N LEU A 273 7.84 -0.16 22.31
CA LEU A 273 7.89 -0.71 23.66
C LEU A 273 7.66 -2.22 23.60
N MET A 274 8.55 -3.01 24.21
CA MET A 274 8.32 -4.44 24.45
C MET A 274 7.95 -4.65 25.91
N ASN A 275 6.79 -5.26 26.15
CA ASN A 275 6.26 -5.46 27.51
C ASN A 275 6.25 -4.16 28.36
N GLY A 276 5.93 -3.03 27.73
CA GLY A 276 5.88 -1.71 28.37
C GLY A 276 7.22 -1.02 28.60
N LYS A 277 8.35 -1.63 28.19
CA LYS A 277 9.69 -1.03 28.28
C LYS A 277 10.13 -0.53 26.90
N PRO A 278 10.68 0.69 26.79
CA PRO A 278 11.17 1.20 25.51
C PRO A 278 12.40 0.40 25.07
N GLU A 279 12.44 0.04 23.80
CA GLU A 279 13.50 -0.82 23.22
C GLU A 279 14.11 -0.19 21.97
N LEU A 280 13.30 0.52 21.19
CA LEU A 280 13.73 1.16 19.96
C LEU A 280 13.01 2.50 19.80
N ILE A 281 13.75 3.53 19.39
CA ILE A 281 13.22 4.83 19.01
C ILE A 281 13.64 5.12 17.58
N GLU A 282 12.67 5.45 16.74
CA GLU A 282 12.89 5.89 15.35
C GLU A 282 12.48 7.36 15.21
N ARG A 283 13.40 8.18 14.71
CA ARG A 283 13.15 9.62 14.46
C ARG A 283 13.25 9.90 12.97
N PHE A 284 12.36 10.75 12.47
CA PHE A 284 12.25 11.09 11.05
C PHE A 284 12.65 12.53 10.80
N TYR A 285 13.38 12.73 9.72
CA TYR A 285 13.82 14.04 9.25
C TYR A 285 13.31 14.23 7.83
N TYR A 286 12.72 15.40 7.57
CA TYR A 286 12.03 15.70 6.33
C TYR A 286 12.72 16.84 5.59
N ASP A 287 12.57 16.86 4.27
CA ASP A 287 12.97 17.99 3.45
C ASP A 287 11.85 19.05 3.34
N GLU A 288 12.09 20.09 2.52
CA GLU A 288 11.14 21.20 2.32
C GLU A 288 9.87 20.79 1.56
N LEU A 289 9.86 19.62 0.91
CA LEU A 289 8.70 19.05 0.21
C LEU A 289 7.97 18.01 1.08
N ASP A 290 8.24 18.01 2.39
CA ASP A 290 7.67 17.07 3.36
C ASP A 290 8.00 15.59 3.03
N ARG A 291 9.09 15.33 2.28
CA ARG A 291 9.59 13.98 1.99
C ARG A 291 10.56 13.54 3.08
N VAL A 292 10.54 12.26 3.46
CA VAL A 292 11.48 11.73 4.46
C VAL A 292 12.87 11.71 3.85
N LEU A 293 13.80 12.51 4.37
CA LEU A 293 15.20 12.50 3.94
C LEU A 293 15.99 11.41 4.65
N THR A 294 15.76 11.25 5.96
CA THR A 294 16.50 10.31 6.79
C THR A 294 15.65 9.82 7.96
N SER A 295 15.86 8.59 8.38
CA SER A 295 15.39 8.09 9.66
C SER A 295 16.56 7.53 10.48
N THR A 296 16.54 7.77 11.79
CA THR A 296 17.57 7.28 12.71
C THR A 296 16.93 6.40 13.77
N TYR A 297 17.54 5.26 14.04
CA TYR A 297 17.10 4.29 15.01
C TYR A 297 18.09 4.24 16.17
N HIS A 298 17.57 4.35 17.40
CA HIS A 298 18.32 4.22 18.63
C HIS A 298 17.76 3.05 19.44
N GLN A 299 18.63 2.19 19.95
CA GLN A 299 18.25 1.15 20.90
C GLN A 299 18.33 1.70 22.32
N ILE A 300 17.46 1.20 23.19
CA ILE A 300 17.54 1.48 24.63
C ILE A 300 18.25 0.33 25.31
N ILE A 301 19.47 0.56 25.78
CA ILE A 301 20.28 -0.44 26.49
C ILE A 301 20.59 0.12 27.87
N ASP A 302 20.21 -0.62 28.92
CA ASP A 302 20.36 -0.20 30.32
C ASP A 302 19.75 1.17 30.64
N GLY A 303 18.71 1.56 29.90
CA GLY A 303 18.00 2.84 30.05
C GLY A 303 18.58 4.00 29.25
N GLU A 304 19.68 3.79 28.53
CA GLU A 304 20.36 4.80 27.72
C GLU A 304 20.07 4.62 26.23
N GLU A 305 19.92 5.72 25.49
CA GLU A 305 19.78 5.69 24.03
C GLU A 305 21.15 5.47 23.35
N GLN A 306 21.26 4.43 22.53
CA GLN A 306 22.46 4.13 21.76
C GLN A 306 22.16 4.13 20.26
N PRO A 307 23.00 4.76 19.41
CA PRO A 307 22.86 4.70 17.96
C PRO A 307 22.85 3.26 17.45
N PHE A 308 21.94 2.94 16.52
CA PHE A 308 21.76 1.58 16.05
C PHE A 308 21.69 1.47 14.52
N LEU A 309 20.71 2.10 13.88
CA LEU A 309 20.54 2.11 12.42
C LEU A 309 20.28 3.51 11.90
N GLN A 310 20.55 3.74 10.63
CA GLN A 310 20.17 4.94 9.92
C GLN A 310 19.75 4.58 8.50
N THR A 311 18.66 5.17 8.01
CA THR A 311 18.21 5.01 6.62
C THR A 311 18.22 6.35 5.93
N HIS A 312 18.90 6.44 4.79
CA HIS A 312 18.84 7.62 3.90
C HIS A 312 17.94 7.29 2.71
N TYR A 313 17.00 8.17 2.40
CA TYR A 313 16.01 7.94 1.36
C TYR A 313 16.34 8.78 0.14
N TYR A 314 16.54 8.12 -1.01
CA TYR A 314 16.78 8.78 -2.28
C TYR A 314 15.55 8.67 -3.14
N TYR A 315 15.17 9.79 -3.75
CA TYR A 315 13.99 9.91 -4.59
C TYR A 315 14.41 9.94 -6.05
N TYR A 316 13.50 9.55 -6.94
CA TYR A 316 13.72 9.72 -8.37
C TYR A 316 13.91 11.22 -8.71
N GLU A 317 14.61 11.48 -9.79
CA GLU A 317 14.55 12.76 -10.47
C GLU A 317 13.54 12.69 -11.62
N ASN A 318 12.96 13.83 -12.00
CA ASN A 318 12.00 13.84 -13.12
C ASN A 318 12.65 13.39 -14.44
N LYS A 319 13.97 13.54 -14.61
CA LYS A 319 14.69 13.05 -15.80
C LYS A 319 14.70 11.52 -15.91
N ASP A 320 14.57 10.81 -14.78
CA ASP A 320 14.63 9.34 -14.73
C ASP A 320 13.49 8.70 -15.53
N VAL A 321 12.39 9.42 -15.76
CA VAL A 321 11.30 8.96 -16.64
C VAL A 321 11.76 8.68 -18.07
N PHE A 322 12.77 9.41 -18.56
CA PHE A 322 13.30 9.24 -19.91
C PHE A 322 14.32 8.11 -19.99
N GLU A 323 15.08 7.90 -18.92
CA GLU A 323 16.18 6.93 -18.86
C GLU A 323 15.71 5.53 -18.47
N GLN A 324 14.71 5.42 -17.60
CA GLN A 324 14.32 4.15 -16.97
C GLN A 324 12.98 3.57 -17.44
N PHE A 325 12.09 4.39 -18.04
CA PHE A 325 10.70 4.00 -18.31
C PHE A 325 10.30 3.97 -19.78
#